data_AF-A0A501PR36-F1
#
_entry.id   AF-A0A501PR36-F1
#
_cell.length_a   1.000
_cell.length_b   1.000
_cell.length_c   1.000
_cell.angle_alpha   90.00
_cell.angle_beta   90.00
_cell.angle_gamma   90.00
#
_symmetry.space_group_name_H-M   'P 1'
#
loop_
_entity.id
_entity.type
_entity.pdbx_description
1 polymer ?
#
loop_
_entity_poly.entity_id
_entity_poly.type
_entity_poly.pdbx_seq_one_letter_code
_entity_poly.pdbx_strand_id
1 'polypeptide(L)'
;MSTKPDTGLPYRNFRHSGQQLFNSVNTIPQEAAKDVAALFYKIAEELMDVHRVYEHRKSIREATRRRQFELRQIPVEVSEKMASGMSFEDAVQFLNDFNNIPRETVYSYWLKHVKRTEETAREVRDGKIFDLHRRGVSTSIIADDVGLSTRQVQRIIREQKKVTEIRHSQNQL
;
A
#
# COMPACT_ATOMS: atom_id res chain seq x y z
N MET A 1 -7.75 66.53 26.50
CA MET A 1 -8.26 66.55 25.11
C MET A 1 -7.24 65.86 24.22
N SER A 2 -7.65 64.77 23.58
CA SER A 2 -6.80 63.86 22.81
C SER A 2 -6.67 64.36 21.37
N THR A 3 -5.46 64.72 20.94
CA THR A 3 -5.13 64.93 19.53
C THR A 3 -4.53 63.63 19.00
N LYS A 4 -5.32 62.89 18.22
CA LYS A 4 -4.97 61.60 17.63
C LYS A 4 -3.69 61.69 16.77
N PRO A 5 -2.89 60.61 16.71
CA PRO A 5 -1.71 60.53 15.88
C PRO A 5 -2.07 60.39 14.40
N ASP A 6 -1.20 60.97 13.60
CA ASP A 6 -1.17 60.97 12.13
C ASP A 6 -1.15 59.53 11.58
N THR A 7 -2.31 59.03 11.15
CA THR A 7 -2.41 57.77 10.39
C THR A 7 -2.57 58.10 8.91
N GLY A 8 -1.57 58.78 8.34
CA GLY A 8 -1.39 58.91 6.90
C GLY A 8 -0.99 57.57 6.28
N LEU A 9 -1.96 56.69 6.06
CA LEU A 9 -1.75 55.47 5.26
C LEU A 9 -1.24 55.85 3.85
N PRO A 10 -0.31 55.09 3.25
CA PRO A 10 0.41 55.45 2.02
C PRO A 10 -0.43 55.28 0.74
N TYR A 11 -1.73 55.57 0.78
CA TYR A 11 -2.64 55.36 -0.35
C TYR A 11 -2.71 56.53 -1.34
N ARG A 12 -1.80 57.51 -1.25
CA ARG A 12 -1.87 58.72 -2.10
C ARG A 12 -1.42 58.51 -3.55
N ASN A 13 -0.79 57.37 -3.87
CA ASN A 13 -0.22 57.12 -5.21
C ASN A 13 -1.00 56.10 -6.06
N PHE A 14 -2.06 55.49 -5.54
CA PHE A 14 -2.80 54.44 -6.28
C PHE A 14 -3.60 54.96 -7.49
N ARG A 15 -4.03 56.23 -7.48
CA ARG A 15 -4.70 56.84 -8.64
C ARG A 15 -3.74 57.04 -9.82
N HIS A 16 -2.52 57.52 -9.56
CA HIS A 16 -1.53 57.74 -10.61
C HIS A 16 -0.92 56.44 -11.12
N SER A 17 -0.64 55.47 -10.23
CA SER A 17 -0.14 54.15 -10.65
C SER A 17 -1.20 53.35 -11.41
N GLY A 18 -2.47 53.42 -11.00
CA GLY A 18 -3.59 52.80 -11.71
C GLY A 18 -3.82 53.38 -13.11
N GLN A 19 -3.71 54.71 -13.27
CA GLN A 19 -3.91 55.36 -14.57
C GLN A 19 -2.71 55.17 -15.51
N GLN A 20 -1.49 55.10 -14.98
CA GLN A 20 -0.30 54.72 -15.75
C GLN A 20 -0.37 53.26 -16.20
N LEU A 21 -0.80 52.34 -15.33
CA LEU A 21 -1.06 50.94 -15.68
C LEU A 21 -2.15 50.83 -16.76
N PHE A 22 -3.27 51.52 -16.59
CA PHE A 22 -4.37 51.53 -17.56
C PHE A 22 -3.92 52.05 -18.93
N ASN A 23 -3.12 53.12 -18.95
CA ASN A 23 -2.55 53.66 -20.19
C ASN A 23 -1.53 52.70 -20.83
N SER A 24 -0.68 52.04 -20.04
CA SER A 24 0.27 51.05 -20.57
C SER A 24 -0.41 49.80 -21.14
N VAL A 25 -1.53 49.36 -20.56
CA VAL A 25 -2.33 48.24 -21.08
C VAL A 25 -2.98 48.61 -22.41
N ASN A 26 -3.43 49.86 -22.56
CA ASN A 26 -4.00 50.37 -23.82
C ASN A 26 -2.96 50.59 -24.92
N THR A 27 -1.66 50.57 -24.61
CA THR A 27 -0.58 50.61 -25.61
C THR A 27 -0.13 49.24 -26.10
N ILE A 28 -0.61 48.16 -25.48
CA ILE A 28 -0.33 46.81 -25.98
C ILE A 28 -1.07 46.66 -27.31
N PRO A 29 -0.37 46.30 -28.41
CA PRO A 29 -1.03 46.02 -29.67
C PRO A 29 -2.13 44.99 -29.48
N GLN A 30 -3.33 45.28 -29.97
CA GLN A 30 -4.49 44.41 -29.77
C GLN A 30 -4.23 42.98 -30.28
N GLU A 31 -3.40 42.83 -31.31
CA GLU A 31 -2.93 41.54 -31.82
C GLU A 31 -2.07 40.80 -30.80
N ALA A 32 -1.07 41.45 -30.19
CA ALA A 32 -0.25 40.86 -29.13
C ALA A 32 -1.07 40.47 -27.89
N ALA A 33 -2.07 41.27 -27.51
CA ALA A 33 -2.97 40.93 -26.41
C ALA A 33 -3.86 39.70 -26.73
N LYS A 34 -4.32 39.57 -27.98
CA LYS A 34 -5.07 38.40 -28.45
C LYS A 34 -4.21 37.14 -28.48
N ASP A 35 -2.96 37.25 -28.93
CA ASP A 35 -2.02 36.12 -28.98
C ASP A 35 -1.69 35.60 -27.58
N VAL A 36 -1.44 36.51 -26.63
CA VAL A 36 -1.23 36.15 -25.22
C VAL A 36 -2.47 35.48 -24.62
N ALA A 37 -3.66 36.02 -24.87
CA ALA A 37 -4.90 35.40 -24.42
C ALA A 37 -5.10 34.00 -25.02
N ALA A 38 -4.81 33.81 -26.31
CA ALA A 38 -4.87 32.52 -26.98
C ALA A 38 -3.90 31.50 -26.36
N LEU A 39 -2.68 31.94 -26.02
CA LEU A 39 -1.71 31.10 -25.30
C LEU A 39 -2.23 30.68 -23.91
N PHE A 40 -2.83 31.60 -23.15
CA PHE A 40 -3.42 31.27 -21.85
C PHE A 40 -4.56 30.26 -21.97
N TYR A 41 -5.43 30.39 -22.97
CA TYR A 41 -6.49 29.41 -23.24
C TYR A 41 -5.92 28.04 -23.57
N LYS A 42 -4.90 27.98 -24.43
CA LYS A 42 -4.23 26.72 -24.78
C LYS A 42 -3.57 26.07 -23.56
N ILE A 43 -2.87 26.83 -22.73
CA ILE A 43 -2.26 26.32 -21.49
C ILE A 43 -3.34 25.80 -20.53
N ALA A 44 -4.45 26.52 -20.39
CA ALA A 44 -5.56 26.09 -19.52
C ALA A 44 -6.17 24.77 -20.02
N GLU A 45 -6.35 24.60 -21.33
CA GLU A 45 -6.83 23.37 -21.93
C GLU A 45 -5.85 22.19 -21.70
N GLU A 46 -4.56 22.39 -21.95
CA GLU A 46 -3.53 21.37 -21.68
C GLU A 46 -3.47 20.99 -20.19
N LEU A 47 -3.63 21.94 -19.27
CA LEU A 47 -3.69 21.67 -17.84
C LEU A 47 -4.95 20.87 -17.44
N MET A 48 -6.09 21.14 -18.07
CA MET A 48 -7.31 20.34 -17.85
C MET A 48 -7.11 18.89 -18.31
N ASP A 49 -6.45 18.68 -19.44
CA ASP A 49 -6.15 17.34 -19.93
C ASP A 49 -5.18 16.59 -19.00
N VAL A 50 -4.13 17.26 -18.52
CA VAL A 50 -3.21 16.68 -17.51
C VAL A 50 -3.97 16.31 -16.24
N HIS A 51 -4.86 17.18 -15.77
CA HIS A 51 -5.68 16.91 -14.58
C HIS A 51 -6.62 15.71 -14.81
N ARG A 52 -7.24 15.60 -15.99
CA ARG A 52 -8.10 14.47 -16.35
C ARG A 52 -7.33 13.15 -16.35
N VAL A 53 -6.11 13.13 -16.91
CA VAL A 53 -5.23 11.95 -16.89
C VAL A 53 -4.82 11.59 -15.45
N TYR A 54 -4.52 12.60 -14.62
CA TYR A 54 -4.20 12.38 -13.21
C TYR A 54 -5.37 11.73 -12.45
N GLU A 55 -6.58 12.27 -12.56
CA GLU A 55 -7.77 11.72 -11.89
C GLU A 55 -8.09 10.30 -12.40
N HIS A 56 -7.96 10.05 -13.70
CA HIS A 56 -8.13 8.71 -14.25
C HIS A 56 -7.11 7.71 -13.65
N ARG A 57 -5.83 8.08 -13.57
CA ARG A 57 -4.78 7.25 -12.94
C ARG A 57 -5.02 7.03 -11.45
N LYS A 58 -5.54 8.04 -10.76
CA LYS A 58 -5.93 7.92 -9.34
C LYS A 58 -7.06 6.91 -9.17
N SER A 59 -8.11 7.01 -9.99
CA SER A 59 -9.22 6.06 -10.01
C SER A 59 -8.77 4.63 -10.29
N ILE A 60 -7.88 4.40 -11.27
CA ILE A 60 -7.32 3.07 -11.55
C ILE A 60 -6.57 2.53 -10.33
N ARG A 61 -5.76 3.36 -9.67
CA ARG A 61 -5.00 2.95 -8.48
C ARG A 61 -5.94 2.57 -7.32
N GLU A 62 -6.97 3.36 -7.08
CA GLU A 62 -7.96 3.08 -6.05
C GLU A 62 -8.74 1.80 -6.34
N ALA A 63 -9.22 1.62 -7.57
CA ALA A 63 -9.89 0.40 -8.01
C ALA A 63 -8.99 -0.84 -7.86
N THR A 64 -7.72 -0.72 -8.28
CA THR A 64 -6.73 -1.79 -8.12
C THR A 64 -6.51 -2.15 -6.66
N ARG A 65 -6.41 -1.15 -5.78
CA ARG A 65 -6.22 -1.35 -4.33
C ARG A 65 -7.43 -2.04 -3.70
N ARG A 66 -8.66 -1.63 -4.08
CA ARG A 66 -9.90 -2.28 -3.62
C ARG A 66 -9.94 -3.74 -4.06
N ARG A 67 -9.67 -4.02 -5.34
CA ARG A 67 -9.64 -5.38 -5.87
C ARG A 67 -8.58 -6.25 -5.18
N GLN A 68 -7.39 -5.70 -4.90
CA GLN A 68 -6.37 -6.42 -4.13
C GLN A 68 -6.82 -6.72 -2.70
N PHE A 69 -7.57 -5.82 -2.07
CA PHE A 69 -8.12 -6.05 -0.74
C PHE A 69 -9.17 -7.17 -0.76
N GLU A 70 -10.12 -7.12 -1.70
CA GLU A 70 -11.13 -8.18 -1.88
C GLU A 70 -10.50 -9.55 -2.09
N LEU A 71 -9.51 -9.65 -2.99
CA LEU A 71 -8.81 -10.91 -3.24
C LEU A 71 -8.07 -11.46 -2.00
N ARG A 72 -7.60 -10.58 -1.10
CA ARG A 72 -6.97 -11.01 0.16
C ARG A 72 -7.98 -11.53 1.18
N GLN A 73 -9.26 -11.17 1.06
CA GLN A 73 -10.31 -11.67 1.95
C GLN A 73 -10.81 -13.07 1.56
N ILE A 74 -10.59 -13.50 0.31
CA ILE A 74 -11.02 -14.83 -0.17
C ILE A 74 -10.67 -15.97 0.80
N PRO A 75 -9.42 -16.12 1.30
CA PRO A 75 -9.12 -17.21 2.23
C PRO A 75 -9.85 -17.08 3.57
N VAL A 76 -10.12 -15.86 4.03
CA VAL A 76 -10.88 -15.62 5.25
C VAL A 76 -12.32 -16.06 5.04
N GLU A 77 -12.94 -15.63 3.95
CA GLU A 77 -14.32 -15.99 3.62
C GLU A 77 -14.49 -17.51 3.46
N VAL A 78 -13.56 -18.18 2.77
CA VAL A 78 -13.54 -19.65 2.69
C VAL A 78 -13.46 -20.28 4.08
N SER A 79 -12.56 -19.78 4.94
CA SER A 79 -12.40 -20.30 6.30
C SER A 79 -13.66 -20.13 7.14
N GLU A 80 -14.33 -18.98 7.05
CA GLU A 80 -15.57 -18.69 7.77
C GLU A 80 -16.72 -19.60 7.33
N LYS A 81 -16.84 -19.86 6.02
CA LYS A 81 -17.84 -20.80 5.48
C LYS A 81 -17.58 -22.22 5.96
N MET A 82 -16.32 -22.67 5.93
CA MET A 82 -15.93 -23.98 6.46
C MET A 82 -16.16 -24.09 7.98
N ALA A 83 -15.86 -23.03 8.74
CA ALA A 83 -16.12 -22.97 10.17
C ALA A 83 -17.63 -23.04 10.49
N SER A 84 -18.47 -22.57 9.56
CA SER A 84 -19.93 -22.69 9.65
C SER A 84 -20.46 -24.08 9.27
N GLY A 85 -19.59 -25.04 8.97
CA GLY A 85 -19.94 -26.42 8.65
C GLY A 85 -20.09 -26.73 7.15
N MET A 86 -19.81 -25.78 6.25
CA MET A 86 -19.82 -26.05 4.81
C MET A 86 -18.58 -26.84 4.38
N SER A 87 -18.72 -27.69 3.36
CA SER A 87 -17.55 -28.27 2.71
C SER A 87 -16.75 -27.19 1.97
N PHE A 88 -15.48 -27.47 1.69
CA PHE A 88 -14.65 -26.55 0.90
C PHE A 88 -15.24 -26.30 -0.50
N GLU A 89 -15.77 -27.34 -1.16
CA GLU A 89 -16.39 -27.21 -2.47
C GLU A 89 -17.68 -26.37 -2.42
N ASP A 90 -18.48 -26.52 -1.37
CA ASP A 90 -19.67 -25.67 -1.17
C ASP A 90 -19.29 -24.22 -0.90
N ALA A 91 -18.21 -23.97 -0.15
CA ALA A 91 -17.68 -22.63 0.07
C ALA A 91 -17.17 -21.99 -1.24
N VAL A 92 -16.46 -22.75 -2.07
CA VAL A 92 -16.01 -22.32 -3.40
C VAL A 92 -17.21 -21.98 -4.29
N GLN A 93 -18.24 -22.85 -4.29
CA GLN A 93 -19.45 -22.65 -5.06
C GLN A 93 -20.23 -21.42 -4.57
N PHE A 94 -20.37 -21.25 -3.25
CA PHE A 94 -20.99 -20.07 -2.65
C PHE A 94 -20.31 -18.77 -3.10
N LEU A 95 -18.98 -18.72 -3.08
CA LEU A 95 -18.25 -17.53 -3.53
C LEU A 95 -18.36 -17.29 -5.03
N ASN A 96 -18.53 -18.35 -5.81
CA ASN A 96 -18.77 -18.22 -7.24
C ASN A 96 -20.15 -17.63 -7.54
N ASP A 97 -21.19 -18.15 -6.89
CA ASP A 97 -22.57 -17.79 -7.18
C ASP A 97 -22.96 -16.44 -6.56
N PHE A 98 -22.55 -16.17 -5.33
CA PHE A 98 -22.99 -14.99 -4.58
C PHE A 98 -22.03 -13.80 -4.70
N ASN A 99 -20.72 -14.06 -4.78
CA ASN A 99 -19.72 -13.00 -4.83
C ASN A 99 -19.13 -12.79 -6.24
N ASN A 100 -19.59 -13.59 -7.23
CA ASN A 100 -19.10 -13.57 -8.61
C ASN A 100 -17.58 -13.74 -8.70
N ILE A 101 -17.00 -14.54 -7.80
CA ILE A 101 -15.56 -14.82 -7.76
C ILE A 101 -15.31 -16.12 -8.55
N PRO A 102 -14.49 -16.11 -9.61
CA PRO A 102 -14.20 -17.34 -10.36
C PRO A 102 -13.59 -18.42 -9.47
N ARG A 103 -14.04 -19.66 -9.64
CA ARG A 103 -13.59 -20.80 -8.81
C ARG A 103 -12.07 -20.92 -8.80
N GLU A 104 -11.42 -20.78 -9.95
CA GLU A 104 -9.96 -20.83 -10.10
C GLU A 104 -9.26 -19.76 -9.24
N THR A 105 -9.88 -18.58 -9.11
CA THR A 105 -9.37 -17.51 -8.24
C THR A 105 -9.44 -17.97 -6.78
N VAL A 106 -10.56 -18.53 -6.35
CA VAL A 106 -10.73 -19.07 -4.99
C VAL A 106 -9.67 -20.14 -4.69
N TYR A 107 -9.52 -21.15 -5.54
CA TYR A 107 -8.51 -22.20 -5.37
C TYR A 107 -7.10 -21.64 -5.29
N SER A 108 -6.74 -20.72 -6.19
CA SER A 108 -5.37 -20.17 -6.24
C SER A 108 -5.02 -19.37 -4.98
N TYR A 109 -5.95 -18.58 -4.44
CA TYR A 109 -5.75 -17.80 -3.24
C TYR A 109 -5.80 -18.67 -1.99
N TRP A 110 -6.68 -19.67 -1.95
CA TRP A 110 -6.72 -20.67 -0.90
C TRP A 110 -5.42 -21.45 -0.81
N LEU A 111 -4.91 -21.98 -1.94
CA LEU A 111 -3.65 -22.72 -1.97
C LEU A 111 -2.46 -21.86 -1.50
N LYS A 112 -2.42 -20.58 -1.91
CA LYS A 112 -1.41 -19.64 -1.41
C LYS A 112 -1.53 -19.43 0.09
N HIS A 113 -2.74 -19.34 0.62
CA HIS A 113 -2.99 -19.21 2.04
C HIS A 113 -2.52 -20.44 2.82
N VAL A 114 -2.92 -21.65 2.40
CA VAL A 114 -2.50 -22.92 3.02
C VAL A 114 -0.98 -23.05 3.02
N LYS A 115 -0.31 -22.76 1.89
CA LYS A 115 1.16 -22.80 1.85
C LYS A 115 1.82 -21.84 2.84
N ARG A 116 1.25 -20.65 3.01
CA ARG A 116 1.75 -19.67 3.99
C ARG A 116 1.52 -20.14 5.42
N THR A 117 0.34 -20.67 5.73
CA THR A 117 0.07 -21.18 7.09
C THR A 117 0.96 -22.37 7.43
N GLU A 118 1.23 -23.26 6.48
CA GLU A 118 2.22 -24.35 6.63
C GLU A 118 3.65 -23.84 6.82
N GLU A 119 4.03 -22.78 6.10
CA GLU A 119 5.34 -22.14 6.27
C GLU A 119 5.46 -21.51 7.66
N THR A 120 4.49 -20.72 8.09
CA THR A 120 4.45 -20.13 9.44
C THR A 120 4.46 -21.21 10.53
N ALA A 121 3.70 -22.30 10.37
CA ALA A 121 3.71 -23.41 11.31
C ALA A 121 5.10 -24.08 11.41
N ARG A 122 5.79 -24.24 10.26
CA ARG A 122 7.17 -24.74 10.23
C ARG A 122 8.13 -23.80 10.92
N GLU A 123 8.03 -22.50 10.68
CA GLU A 123 8.88 -21.49 11.34
C GLU A 123 8.71 -21.52 12.86
N VAL A 124 7.47 -21.58 13.36
CA VAL A 124 7.17 -21.66 14.79
C VAL A 124 7.73 -22.94 15.40
N ARG A 125 7.52 -24.08 14.74
CA ARG A 125 8.07 -25.37 15.18
C ARG A 125 9.60 -25.33 15.24
N ASP A 126 10.24 -24.83 14.19
CA ASP A 126 11.68 -24.80 14.05
C ASP A 126 12.31 -23.83 15.08
N GLY A 127 11.64 -22.72 15.38
CA GLY A 127 11.99 -21.83 16.49
C GLY A 127 11.91 -22.52 17.85
N LYS A 128 10.81 -23.25 18.13
CA LYS A 128 10.66 -24.03 19.37
C LYS A 128 11.78 -25.07 19.53
N ILE A 129 12.11 -25.78 18.45
CA ILE A 129 13.21 -26.76 18.42
C ILE A 129 14.54 -26.10 18.78
N PHE A 130 14.83 -24.94 18.18
CA PHE A 130 16.06 -24.22 18.42
C PHE A 130 16.15 -23.69 19.87
N ASP A 131 15.05 -23.19 20.42
CA ASP A 131 14.99 -22.72 21.81
C ASP A 131 15.20 -23.86 22.82
N LEU A 132 14.58 -25.02 22.61
CA LEU A 132 14.82 -26.20 23.45
C LEU A 132 16.28 -26.65 23.39
N HIS A 133 16.88 -26.64 22.20
CA HIS A 133 18.30 -26.96 22.04
C HIS A 133 19.19 -25.97 22.80
N ARG A 134 18.90 -24.66 22.75
CA ARG A 134 19.64 -23.64 23.51
C ARG A 134 19.55 -23.82 25.02
N ARG A 135 18.45 -24.40 25.51
CA ARG A 135 18.26 -24.75 26.93
C ARG A 135 18.98 -26.05 27.34
N GLY A 136 19.72 -26.68 26.43
CA GLY A 136 20.47 -27.91 26.70
C GLY A 136 19.64 -29.20 26.62
N VAL A 137 18.41 -29.15 26.12
CA VAL A 137 17.58 -30.34 25.94
C VAL A 137 18.21 -31.24 24.85
N SER A 138 18.27 -32.54 25.13
CA SER A 138 18.87 -33.50 24.19
C SER A 138 18.05 -33.60 22.90
N THR A 139 18.72 -33.85 21.78
CA THR A 139 18.04 -33.96 20.47
C THR A 139 17.06 -35.12 20.39
N SER A 140 17.23 -36.15 21.22
CA SER A 140 16.28 -37.27 21.32
C SER A 140 14.98 -36.83 21.97
N ILE A 141 15.06 -36.12 23.10
CA ILE A 141 13.87 -35.64 23.82
C ILE A 141 13.10 -34.62 22.95
N ILE A 142 13.82 -33.74 22.24
CA ILE A 142 13.19 -32.79 21.32
C ILE A 142 12.48 -33.53 20.17
N ALA A 143 13.14 -34.54 19.58
CA ALA A 143 12.60 -35.35 18.50
C ALA A 143 11.28 -36.03 18.91
N ASP A 144 11.24 -36.58 20.12
CA ASP A 144 10.04 -37.21 20.68
C ASP A 144 8.92 -36.19 20.93
N ASP A 145 9.24 -34.99 21.47
CA ASP A 145 8.25 -33.93 21.73
C ASP A 145 7.60 -33.35 20.46
N VAL A 146 8.37 -33.20 19.38
CA VAL A 146 7.89 -32.61 18.12
C VAL A 146 7.48 -33.63 17.06
N GLY A 147 7.60 -34.93 17.35
CA GLY A 147 7.26 -36.01 16.41
C GLY A 147 8.15 -36.02 15.16
N LEU A 148 9.43 -35.65 15.29
CA LEU A 148 10.40 -35.65 14.20
C LEU A 148 11.52 -36.64 14.47
N SER A 149 12.23 -37.08 13.43
CA SER A 149 13.47 -37.84 13.63
C SER A 149 14.58 -36.97 14.22
N THR A 150 15.48 -37.58 15.00
CA THR A 150 16.69 -36.94 15.52
C THR A 150 17.53 -36.27 14.43
N ARG A 151 17.61 -36.89 13.24
CA ARG A 151 18.29 -36.32 12.06
C ARG A 151 17.63 -35.03 11.56
N GLN A 152 16.30 -34.99 11.53
CA GLN A 152 15.56 -33.78 11.14
C GLN A 152 15.76 -32.66 12.15
N VAL A 153 15.70 -32.96 13.45
CA VAL A 153 15.98 -31.99 14.52
C VAL A 153 17.40 -31.41 14.39
N GLN A 154 18.41 -32.27 14.18
CA GLN A 154 19.78 -31.81 13.96
C GLN A 154 19.96 -30.97 12.69
N ARG A 155 19.19 -31.25 11.63
CA ARG A 155 19.19 -30.42 10.42
C ARG A 155 18.61 -29.03 10.72
N ILE A 156 17.45 -28.98 11.37
CA ILE A 156 16.77 -27.72 11.74
C ILE A 156 17.66 -26.86 12.63
N ILE A 157 18.30 -27.45 13.64
CA ILE A 157 19.24 -26.72 14.52
C ILE A 157 20.39 -26.10 13.71
N ARG A 158 20.97 -26.84 12.76
CA ARG A 158 22.06 -26.33 11.91
C ARG A 158 21.60 -25.19 11.01
N GLU A 159 20.41 -25.31 10.43
CA GLU A 159 19.82 -24.26 9.58
C GLU A 159 19.54 -22.98 10.37
N GLN A 160 18.96 -23.10 11.57
CA GLN A 160 18.68 -21.95 12.45
C GLN A 160 19.94 -21.26 12.98
N LYS A 161 21.02 -22.01 13.25
CA LYS A 161 22.33 -21.39 13.58
C LYS A 161 22.83 -20.49 12.45
N LYS A 162 22.81 -20.97 11.21
CA LYS A 162 23.21 -20.18 10.03
C LYS A 162 22.37 -18.91 9.88
N VAL A 163 21.05 -19.02 10.04
CA VAL A 163 20.15 -17.85 9.96
C VAL A 163 20.48 -16.81 11.04
N THR A 164 20.78 -17.27 12.25
CA THR A 164 21.13 -16.40 13.38
C THR A 164 22.47 -15.70 13.15
N GLU A 165 23.47 -16.42 12.65
CA GLU A 165 24.80 -15.88 12.31
C GLU A 165 24.70 -14.80 11.20
N ILE A 166 23.94 -15.07 10.14
CA ILE A 166 23.73 -14.10 9.05
C ILE A 166 23.05 -12.83 9.57
N ARG A 167 22.01 -12.96 10.40
CA ARG A 167 21.32 -11.81 11.00
C ARG A 167 22.22 -10.99 11.92
N HIS A 168 23.13 -11.66 12.65
CA HIS A 168 24.08 -10.98 13.52
C HIS A 168 25.12 -10.17 12.71
N SER A 169 25.59 -10.70 11.58
CA SER A 169 26.52 -10.00 10.69
C SER A 169 25.89 -8.81 9.95
N GLN A 170 24.59 -8.85 9.66
CA GLN A 170 23.88 -7.75 8.99
C GLN A 170 23.54 -6.58 9.92
N ASN A 171 23.40 -6.82 11.22
CA ASN A 171 23.10 -5.78 12.22
C ASN A 171 24.36 -5.08 12.77
N GLN A 172 25.56 -5.48 12.34
CA GLN A 172 26.84 -4.88 12.72
C GLN A 172 27.44 -3.98 11.62
N LEU A 173 26.72 -3.80 10.51
CA LEU A 173 27.02 -2.88 9.39
C LEU A 173 26.05 -1.69 9.44
#